data_AF-A0AAW9YWF1-F1
#
_entry.id   AF-A0AAW9YWF1-F1
#
_cell.length_a   1.000
_cell.length_b   1.000
_cell.length_c   1.000
_cell.angle_alpha   90.00
_cell.angle_beta   90.00
_cell.angle_gamma   90.00
#
_symmetry.space_group_name_H-M   'P 1'
#
loop_
_entity.id
_entity.type
_entity.pdbx_description
1 polymer ?
#
loop_
_entity_poly.entity_id
_entity_poly.type
_entity_poly.pdbx_seq_one_letter_code
_entity_poly.pdbx_strand_id
1 'polypeptide(L)'
;MEKLKLNLQHFADTGVSGIAIGVTNFYWAPIESDTDKAWKVKSGHRTRFLKEIEVDRPQEVEEEYGDNMVAATAVSNGKLSVKTTFVSIPAEQKAFLAGAKKGKNGFKYGANDIPPDVAVVFERTNHDGSSEWVGLFKGKFTRPNLSGQTKQDKVEFQNDEVEGSFVDRLYDESSHVTGFDKKGTNAGRDYVFTETFGKTFDEFIKDLDQEFEMEEDKKAMPGKTSKKEVTRVSLSKPSTTIKQGETEQLSATTEPEDQPVTYEVTEGEEYIEVTPEGLVTANQVGRGVVTATSGDQSDTINVEVTSNFEM
;
A
#
# COMPACT_ATOMS: atom_id res chain seq x y z
N MET A 1 9.22 -38.62 23.65
CA MET A 1 9.74 -37.24 23.60
C MET A 1 8.77 -36.36 24.35
N GLU A 2 9.10 -36.09 25.60
CA GLU A 2 8.32 -35.25 26.50
C GLU A 2 8.43 -33.80 26.00
N LYS A 3 7.32 -33.20 25.59
CA LYS A 3 7.30 -31.78 25.19
C LYS A 3 7.73 -30.98 26.42
N LEU A 4 8.76 -30.15 26.30
CA LEU A 4 9.05 -29.09 27.28
C LEU A 4 7.76 -28.27 27.45
N LYS A 5 6.98 -28.56 28.48
CA LYS A 5 6.04 -27.60 29.02
C LYS A 5 6.91 -26.59 29.75
N LEU A 6 7.11 -25.44 29.13
CA LEU A 6 7.71 -24.28 29.81
C LEU A 6 6.90 -24.08 31.10
N ASN A 7 7.54 -24.35 32.24
CA ASN A 7 6.84 -24.51 33.51
C ASN A 7 6.54 -23.11 34.07
N LEU A 8 5.52 -22.46 33.52
CA LEU A 8 5.12 -21.07 33.83
C LEU A 8 4.82 -20.88 35.33
N GLN A 9 4.55 -21.96 36.06
CA GLN A 9 4.38 -21.98 37.52
C GLN A 9 5.58 -21.44 38.31
N HIS A 10 6.82 -21.54 37.80
CA HIS A 10 8.02 -21.09 38.53
C HIS A 10 8.20 -19.57 38.59
N PHE A 11 7.51 -18.80 37.73
CA PHE A 11 7.59 -17.33 37.72
C PHE A 11 6.55 -16.66 38.61
N ALA A 12 5.47 -17.38 38.98
CA ALA A 12 4.39 -16.82 39.79
C ALA A 12 4.81 -16.46 41.24
N ASP A 13 5.93 -17.02 41.72
CA ASP A 13 6.38 -16.89 43.11
C ASP A 13 7.62 -15.97 43.29
N THR A 14 8.16 -15.38 42.21
CA THR A 14 9.37 -14.56 42.25
C THR A 14 9.11 -13.05 42.36
N GLY A 15 7.86 -12.61 42.23
CA GLY A 15 7.50 -11.18 42.23
C GLY A 15 7.97 -10.40 41.00
N VAL A 16 8.48 -11.08 39.97
CA VAL A 16 8.97 -10.46 38.72
C VAL A 16 7.81 -10.31 37.73
N SER A 17 7.28 -9.09 37.56
CA SER A 17 6.27 -8.77 36.54
C SER A 17 6.90 -8.36 35.21
N GLY A 18 6.18 -8.48 34.09
CA GLY A 18 6.61 -7.94 32.79
C GLY A 18 7.64 -8.77 32.02
N ILE A 19 7.80 -10.06 32.32
CA ILE A 19 8.65 -10.95 31.52
C ILE A 19 7.96 -11.21 30.17
N ALA A 20 8.57 -10.72 29.09
CA ALA A 20 8.11 -10.94 27.72
C ALA A 20 8.22 -12.42 27.34
N ILE A 21 7.12 -12.98 26.83
CA ILE A 21 7.02 -14.39 26.42
C ILE A 21 6.49 -14.56 25.00
N GLY A 22 6.17 -13.47 24.31
CA GLY A 22 5.64 -13.53 22.97
C GLY A 22 5.65 -12.17 22.27
N VAL A 23 5.43 -12.23 20.96
CA VAL A 23 5.27 -11.06 20.10
C VAL A 23 4.07 -11.27 19.18
N THR A 24 3.34 -10.20 18.90
CA THR A 24 2.15 -10.23 18.04
C THR A 24 1.87 -8.86 17.45
N ASN A 25 0.78 -8.75 16.68
CA ASN A 25 0.18 -7.48 16.30
C ASN A 25 1.14 -6.54 15.56
N PHE A 26 1.80 -7.06 14.53
CA PHE A 26 2.63 -6.26 13.62
C PHE A 26 1.75 -5.46 12.66
N TYR A 27 1.72 -4.15 12.88
CA TYR A 27 1.05 -3.16 12.05
C TYR A 27 2.06 -2.22 11.43
N TRP A 28 1.77 -1.72 10.24
CA TRP A 28 2.63 -0.76 9.58
C TRP A 28 1.83 0.15 8.65
N ALA A 29 2.35 1.34 8.36
CA ALA A 29 1.74 2.27 7.43
C ALA A 29 2.81 3.01 6.62
N PRO A 30 2.63 3.21 5.30
CA PRO A 30 3.51 4.05 4.50
C PRO A 30 3.48 5.50 5.00
N ILE A 31 4.64 6.15 5.02
CA ILE A 31 4.72 7.58 5.32
C ILE A 31 4.36 8.36 4.05
N GLU A 32 3.38 9.26 4.18
CA GLU A 32 2.96 10.18 3.12
C GLU A 32 3.81 11.46 3.13
N SER A 33 4.06 11.99 4.33
CA SER A 33 4.90 13.17 4.52
C SER A 33 5.54 13.17 5.90
N ASP A 34 6.76 13.69 5.99
CA ASP A 34 7.48 13.92 7.25
C ASP A 34 8.31 15.19 7.11
N THR A 35 7.96 16.22 7.87
CA THR A 35 8.56 17.56 7.86
C THR A 35 8.73 18.05 9.30
N ASP A 36 9.51 19.12 9.50
CA ASP A 36 9.68 19.80 10.79
C ASP A 36 8.38 20.32 11.43
N LYS A 37 7.27 20.40 10.66
CA LYS A 37 6.00 20.97 11.11
C LYS A 37 4.85 19.98 11.21
N ALA A 38 4.90 18.92 10.42
CA ALA A 38 3.85 17.93 10.35
C ALA A 38 4.37 16.63 9.74
N TRP A 39 3.71 15.54 10.12
CA TRP A 39 3.90 14.24 9.54
C TRP A 39 2.54 13.59 9.29
N LYS A 40 2.49 12.68 8.33
CA LYS A 40 1.26 11.97 7.93
C LYS A 40 1.61 10.60 7.36
N VAL A 41 0.79 9.62 7.70
CA VAL A 41 0.86 8.27 7.13
C VAL A 41 -0.35 7.99 6.24
N LYS A 42 -0.15 7.12 5.26
CA LYS A 42 -1.22 6.51 4.46
C LYS A 42 -1.98 5.46 5.29
N SER A 43 -2.92 4.79 4.65
CA SER A 43 -3.67 3.68 5.23
C SER A 43 -2.76 2.55 5.71
N GLY A 44 -3.15 1.94 6.82
CA GLY A 44 -2.35 0.96 7.52
C GLY A 44 -2.59 -0.47 7.03
N HIS A 45 -1.64 -1.34 7.33
CA HIS A 45 -1.71 -2.77 7.04
C HIS A 45 -1.31 -3.58 8.27
N ARG A 46 -1.77 -4.83 8.31
CA ARG A 46 -1.35 -5.81 9.30
C ARG A 46 -0.64 -6.98 8.62
N THR A 47 0.53 -7.33 9.14
CA THR A 47 1.20 -8.57 8.76
C THR A 47 1.00 -9.59 9.88
N ARG A 48 0.31 -10.70 9.56
CA ARG A 48 -0.02 -11.74 10.54
C ARG A 48 1.13 -12.73 10.69
N PHE A 49 1.09 -13.49 11.79
CA PHE A 49 2.04 -14.57 12.07
C PHE A 49 3.50 -14.11 12.23
N LEU A 50 3.70 -12.95 12.85
CA LEU A 50 5.00 -12.54 13.38
C LEU A 50 5.48 -13.60 14.39
N LYS A 51 6.69 -14.08 14.19
CA LYS A 51 7.33 -15.12 14.99
C LYS A 51 8.42 -14.54 15.88
N GLU A 52 9.20 -13.61 15.34
CA GLU A 52 10.34 -13.00 16.01
C GLU A 52 10.55 -11.57 15.50
N ILE A 53 10.96 -10.69 16.41
CA ILE A 53 11.42 -9.34 16.09
C ILE A 53 12.61 -9.00 16.98
N GLU A 54 13.65 -8.48 16.37
CA GLU A 54 14.84 -7.94 17.02
C GLU A 54 14.99 -6.48 16.60
N VAL A 55 15.22 -5.60 17.57
CA VAL A 55 15.45 -4.16 17.34
C VAL A 55 16.78 -3.80 17.99
N ASP A 56 17.81 -3.61 17.17
CA ASP A 56 19.10 -3.12 17.59
C ASP A 56 19.07 -1.59 17.73
N ARG A 57 19.62 -1.10 18.84
CA ARG A 57 19.61 0.31 19.25
C ARG A 57 21.04 0.75 19.57
N PRO A 58 21.87 0.97 18.54
CA PRO A 58 23.26 1.34 18.75
C PRO A 58 23.35 2.71 19.42
N GLN A 59 24.17 2.80 20.46
CA GLN A 59 24.52 4.05 21.13
C GLN A 59 26.03 4.10 21.27
N GLU A 60 26.64 5.12 20.67
CA GLU A 60 28.08 5.35 20.77
C GLU A 60 28.34 6.43 21.83
N VAL A 61 29.34 6.17 22.67
CA VAL A 61 29.79 7.10 23.71
C VAL A 61 31.24 7.44 23.41
N GLU A 62 31.50 8.71 23.14
CA GLU A 62 32.85 9.23 22.96
C GLU A 62 33.27 9.96 24.24
N GLU A 63 34.47 9.66 24.74
CA GLU A 63 35.05 10.29 25.92
C GLU A 63 36.24 11.16 25.51
N GLU A 64 36.27 12.39 26.01
CA GLU A 64 37.40 13.31 25.86
C GLU A 64 38.19 13.35 27.16
N TYR A 65 39.53 13.31 27.09
CA TYR A 65 40.41 13.13 28.24
C TYR A 65 41.25 14.39 28.51
N GLY A 66 41.29 14.84 29.76
CA GLY A 66 42.13 15.94 30.25
C GLY A 66 42.64 15.64 31.66
N ASP A 67 43.86 16.07 32.00
CA ASP A 67 44.51 15.77 33.30
C ASP A 67 44.46 14.27 33.71
N ASN A 68 44.58 13.37 32.73
CA ASN A 68 44.47 11.92 32.90
C ASN A 68 43.11 11.44 33.45
N MET A 69 42.04 12.22 33.27
CA MET A 69 40.67 11.84 33.58
C MET A 69 39.73 12.18 32.41
N VAL A 70 38.55 11.58 32.39
CA VAL A 70 37.49 11.95 31.42
C VAL A 70 37.04 13.36 31.75
N ALA A 71 37.28 14.29 30.82
CA ALA A 71 36.93 15.70 30.93
C ALA A 71 35.52 15.98 30.37
N ALA A 72 35.09 15.23 29.35
CA ALA A 72 33.75 15.33 28.78
C ALA A 72 33.32 14.01 28.12
N THR A 73 32.01 13.82 27.97
CA THR A 73 31.43 12.69 27.23
C THR A 73 30.42 13.22 26.21
N ALA A 74 30.43 12.68 25.00
CA ALA A 74 29.42 12.89 23.98
C ALA A 74 28.70 11.57 23.68
N VAL A 75 27.39 11.62 23.47
CA VAL A 75 26.57 10.45 23.13
C VAL A 75 25.93 10.69 21.78
N SER A 76 26.02 9.71 20.88
CA SER A 76 25.31 9.70 19.61
C SER A 76 24.46 8.43 19.51
N ASN A 77 23.24 8.60 19.02
CA ASN A 77 22.35 7.49 18.72
C ASN A 77 22.49 7.12 17.25
N GLY A 78 22.75 5.85 16.98
CA GLY A 78 22.80 5.35 15.61
C GLY A 78 21.41 5.01 15.07
N LYS A 79 21.37 4.67 13.77
CA LYS A 79 20.18 4.16 13.10
C LYS A 79 19.72 2.85 13.76
N LEU A 80 18.43 2.71 14.02
CA LEU A 80 17.88 1.45 14.52
C LEU A 80 17.89 0.40 13.41
N SER A 81 18.32 -0.83 13.73
CA SER A 81 18.21 -1.97 12.82
C SER A 81 17.11 -2.91 13.31
N VAL A 82 16.28 -3.38 12.40
CA VAL A 82 15.14 -4.26 12.72
C VAL A 82 15.26 -5.53 11.91
N LYS A 83 15.18 -6.68 12.58
CA LYS A 83 15.09 -7.99 11.94
C LYS A 83 13.80 -8.65 12.36
N THR A 84 13.00 -9.08 11.38
CA THR A 84 11.71 -9.72 11.63
C THR A 84 11.64 -11.07 10.92
N THR A 85 10.99 -12.03 11.58
CA THR A 85 10.67 -13.33 11.00
C THR A 85 9.17 -13.58 11.08
N PHE A 86 8.56 -13.92 9.95
CA PHE A 86 7.15 -14.26 9.82
C PHE A 86 6.99 -15.69 9.31
N VAL A 87 5.89 -16.36 9.67
CA VAL A 87 5.55 -17.65 9.03
C VAL A 87 5.42 -17.47 7.52
N SER A 88 4.70 -16.43 7.10
CA SER A 88 4.70 -15.95 5.72
C SER A 88 4.14 -14.53 5.66
N ILE A 89 4.65 -13.73 4.73
CA ILE A 89 4.19 -12.39 4.41
C ILE A 89 3.43 -12.46 3.06
N PRO A 90 2.26 -11.81 2.95
CA PRO A 90 1.56 -11.69 1.67
C PRO A 90 2.45 -11.10 0.56
N ALA A 91 2.32 -11.61 -0.67
CA ALA A 91 3.18 -11.22 -1.78
C ALA A 91 3.12 -9.71 -2.09
N GLU A 92 1.93 -9.10 -1.98
CA GLU A 92 1.72 -7.67 -2.16
C GLU A 92 2.46 -6.84 -1.12
N GLN A 93 2.39 -7.22 0.16
CA GLN A 93 3.12 -6.55 1.25
C GLN A 93 4.63 -6.66 1.04
N LYS A 94 5.13 -7.85 0.68
CA LYS A 94 6.57 -8.05 0.38
C LYS A 94 7.03 -7.15 -0.77
N ALA A 95 6.25 -7.10 -1.84
CA ALA A 95 6.57 -6.33 -3.02
C ALA A 95 6.52 -4.83 -2.73
N PHE A 96 5.50 -4.35 -2.02
CA PHE A 96 5.37 -2.95 -1.62
C PHE A 96 6.55 -2.51 -0.73
N LEU A 97 6.84 -3.25 0.33
CA LEU A 97 7.91 -2.92 1.28
C LEU A 97 9.29 -2.93 0.62
N ALA A 98 9.48 -3.74 -0.41
CA ALA A 98 10.70 -3.80 -1.21
C ALA A 98 10.81 -2.72 -2.31
N GLY A 99 9.77 -1.90 -2.51
CA GLY A 99 9.70 -0.91 -3.60
C GLY A 99 9.50 -1.52 -5.00
N ALA A 100 9.01 -2.76 -5.07
CA ALA A 100 8.81 -3.46 -6.33
C ALA A 100 7.63 -2.88 -7.12
N LYS A 101 7.67 -3.04 -8.44
CA LYS A 101 6.61 -2.56 -9.35
C LYS A 101 5.62 -3.67 -9.68
N LYS A 102 4.33 -3.32 -9.78
CA LYS A 102 3.28 -4.25 -10.17
C LYS A 102 3.34 -4.49 -11.68
N GLY A 103 3.37 -5.76 -12.07
CA GLY A 103 3.21 -6.24 -13.45
C GLY A 103 1.91 -7.02 -13.61
N LYS A 104 1.60 -7.47 -14.83
CA LYS A 104 0.31 -8.13 -15.16
C LYS A 104 -0.03 -9.33 -14.24
N ASN A 105 0.96 -10.16 -13.91
CA ASN A 105 0.78 -11.40 -13.14
C ASN A 105 1.78 -11.55 -11.98
N GLY A 106 2.37 -10.46 -11.49
CA GLY A 106 3.40 -10.53 -10.45
C GLY A 106 4.10 -9.21 -10.19
N PHE A 107 5.22 -9.25 -9.48
CA PHE A 107 5.99 -8.08 -9.08
C PHE A 107 7.39 -8.12 -9.66
N LYS A 108 7.89 -6.97 -10.08
CA LYS A 108 9.23 -6.82 -10.65
C LYS A 108 10.11 -6.00 -9.73
N TYR A 109 11.29 -6.55 -9.47
CA TYR A 109 12.32 -5.96 -8.62
C TYR A 109 13.46 -5.42 -9.49
N GLY A 110 13.60 -4.10 -9.58
CA GLY A 110 14.63 -3.40 -10.35
C GLY A 110 15.79 -2.89 -9.49
N ALA A 111 16.97 -2.68 -10.08
CA ALA A 111 18.14 -2.19 -9.32
C ALA A 111 17.93 -0.79 -8.71
N ASN A 112 17.01 0.00 -9.27
CA ASN A 112 16.70 1.37 -8.84
C ASN A 112 15.37 1.47 -8.08
N ASP A 113 14.84 0.36 -7.58
CA ASP A 113 13.65 0.40 -6.74
C ASP A 113 13.99 1.14 -5.44
N ILE A 114 13.11 2.05 -5.04
CA ILE A 114 13.26 2.83 -3.81
C ILE A 114 12.20 2.33 -2.83
N PRO A 115 12.59 1.58 -1.78
CA PRO A 115 11.65 1.19 -0.74
C PRO A 115 10.96 2.41 -0.10
N PRO A 116 9.63 2.35 0.12
CA PRO A 116 8.92 3.42 0.79
C PRO A 116 9.38 3.55 2.25
N ASP A 117 9.28 4.76 2.80
CA ASP A 117 9.35 4.93 4.24
C ASP A 117 8.06 4.42 4.87
N VAL A 118 8.18 3.67 5.97
CA VAL A 118 7.06 3.12 6.72
C VAL A 118 7.24 3.37 8.21
N ALA A 119 6.12 3.55 8.90
CA ALA A 119 6.02 3.49 10.35
C ALA A 119 5.51 2.09 10.76
N VAL A 120 5.93 1.58 11.92
CA VAL A 120 5.62 0.23 12.39
C VAL A 120 5.18 0.25 13.86
N VAL A 121 4.20 -0.55 14.22
CA VAL A 121 3.84 -0.86 15.61
C VAL A 121 3.80 -2.37 15.82
N PHE A 122 4.30 -2.85 16.95
CA PHE A 122 4.16 -4.24 17.37
C PHE A 122 3.94 -4.36 18.88
N GLU A 123 3.46 -5.51 19.32
CA GLU A 123 3.18 -5.82 20.72
C GLU A 123 4.08 -6.94 21.22
N ARG A 124 4.76 -6.71 22.35
CA ARG A 124 5.40 -7.73 23.16
C ARG A 124 4.48 -8.08 24.32
N THR A 125 4.07 -9.34 24.38
CA THR A 125 3.14 -9.84 25.41
C THR A 125 3.90 -10.49 26.56
N ASN A 126 3.51 -10.17 27.79
CA ASN A 126 4.13 -10.69 28.99
C ASN A 126 3.31 -11.84 29.61
N HIS A 127 3.98 -12.67 30.40
CA HIS A 127 3.34 -13.85 31.03
C HIS A 127 2.22 -13.52 32.02
N ASP A 128 2.23 -12.32 32.61
CA ASP A 128 1.21 -11.81 33.52
C ASP A 128 -0.01 -11.22 32.78
N GLY A 129 0.02 -11.22 31.43
CA GLY A 129 -1.01 -10.65 30.57
C GLY A 129 -0.91 -9.14 30.37
N SER A 130 0.15 -8.50 30.89
CA SER A 130 0.53 -7.14 30.49
C SER A 130 1.18 -7.14 29.10
N SER A 131 1.26 -5.96 28.48
CA SER A 131 1.83 -5.79 27.16
C SER A 131 2.72 -4.56 27.08
N GLU A 132 3.80 -4.67 26.31
CA GLU A 132 4.65 -3.55 25.91
C GLU A 132 4.47 -3.34 24.40
N TRP A 133 3.95 -2.18 24.03
CA TRP A 133 3.79 -1.72 22.66
C TRP A 133 5.00 -0.91 22.25
N VAL A 134 5.49 -1.14 21.03
CA VAL A 134 6.62 -0.42 20.48
C VAL A 134 6.23 0.14 19.12
N GLY A 135 6.42 1.44 18.94
CA GLY A 135 6.25 2.14 17.67
C GLY A 135 7.60 2.61 17.13
N LEU A 136 7.86 2.36 15.85
CA LEU A 136 9.04 2.83 15.12
C LEU A 136 8.58 3.79 14.03
N PHE A 137 9.11 5.00 14.01
CA PHE A 137 8.46 6.10 13.30
C PHE A 137 8.76 6.14 11.81
N LYS A 138 10.01 5.90 11.40
CA LYS A 138 10.41 6.01 10.00
C LYS A 138 11.50 5.05 9.64
N GLY A 139 11.15 4.03 8.86
CA GLY A 139 12.12 3.06 8.38
C GLY A 139 11.84 2.55 6.99
N LYS A 140 12.86 1.89 6.44
CA LYS A 140 12.80 1.21 5.15
C LYS A 140 13.12 -0.24 5.36
N PHE A 141 12.29 -1.12 4.83
CA PHE A 141 12.59 -2.53 4.75
C PHE A 141 13.39 -2.84 3.49
N THR A 142 14.29 -3.81 3.61
CA THR A 142 15.05 -4.37 2.51
C THR A 142 14.26 -5.50 1.87
N ARG A 143 14.79 -6.03 0.76
CA ARG A 143 14.18 -7.16 0.07
C ARG A 143 14.20 -8.39 0.97
N PRO A 144 13.06 -9.07 1.18
CA PRO A 144 13.02 -10.32 1.90
C PRO A 144 13.95 -11.36 1.25
N ASN A 145 14.60 -12.18 2.07
CA ASN A 145 15.41 -13.28 1.57
C ASN A 145 14.51 -14.34 0.90
N LEU A 146 14.87 -14.74 -0.33
CA LEU A 146 14.20 -15.86 -1.00
C LEU A 146 15.01 -17.14 -0.78
N SER A 147 14.50 -18.02 0.08
CA SER A 147 15.11 -19.32 0.37
C SER A 147 14.10 -20.45 0.11
N GLY A 148 14.61 -21.61 -0.29
CA GLY A 148 13.80 -22.78 -0.62
C GLY A 148 14.57 -24.07 -0.33
N GLN A 149 13.90 -25.02 0.28
CA GLN A 149 14.39 -26.36 0.61
C GLN A 149 13.32 -27.39 0.27
N THR A 150 13.74 -28.58 -0.16
CA THR A 150 12.85 -29.71 -0.39
C THR A 150 12.38 -30.31 0.93
N LYS A 151 11.24 -31.00 0.92
CA LYS A 151 10.70 -31.66 2.12
C LYS A 151 11.70 -32.73 2.62
N GLN A 152 12.05 -32.67 3.90
CA GLN A 152 12.85 -33.67 4.60
C GLN A 152 11.96 -34.55 5.50
N ASP A 153 12.54 -35.57 6.16
CA ASP A 153 11.85 -36.46 7.10
C ASP A 153 11.22 -35.69 8.28
N LYS A 154 11.87 -34.58 8.68
CA LYS A 154 11.31 -33.58 9.60
C LYS A 154 10.83 -32.39 8.78
N VAL A 155 9.60 -31.93 9.03
CA VAL A 155 9.07 -30.72 8.38
C VAL A 155 9.81 -29.50 8.94
N GLU A 156 10.66 -28.90 8.11
CA GLU A 156 11.24 -27.57 8.35
C GLU A 156 10.41 -26.53 7.60
N PHE A 157 9.86 -25.56 8.34
CA PHE A 157 9.07 -24.48 7.76
C PHE A 157 10.01 -23.37 7.26
N GLN A 158 9.88 -23.01 5.99
CA GLN A 158 10.50 -21.81 5.42
C GLN A 158 9.72 -20.59 5.88
N ASN A 159 10.37 -19.75 6.68
CA ASN A 159 9.80 -18.51 7.19
C ASN A 159 10.28 -17.35 6.31
N ASP A 160 9.47 -16.30 6.20
CA ASP A 160 9.87 -15.06 5.53
C ASP A 160 10.65 -14.19 6.52
N GLU A 161 11.89 -13.84 6.17
CA GLU A 161 12.74 -12.94 6.95
C GLU A 161 12.86 -11.60 6.22
N VAL A 162 12.64 -10.51 6.97
CA VAL A 162 12.75 -9.14 6.45
C VAL A 162 13.53 -8.29 7.44
N GLU A 163 14.51 -7.59 6.90
CA GLU A 163 15.33 -6.64 7.64
C GLU A 163 14.94 -5.22 7.25
N GLY A 164 15.07 -4.29 8.18
CA GLY A 164 14.81 -2.89 7.94
C GLY A 164 15.70 -2.02 8.79
N SER A 165 15.71 -0.74 8.48
CA SER A 165 16.30 0.23 9.38
C SER A 165 15.41 1.44 9.58
N PHE A 166 15.46 1.99 10.78
CA PHE A 166 14.69 3.15 11.18
C PHE A 166 15.61 4.29 11.59
N VAL A 167 15.24 5.49 11.15
CA VAL A 167 15.87 6.77 11.46
C VAL A 167 14.89 7.64 12.24
N ASP A 168 15.38 8.75 12.75
CA ASP A 168 14.52 9.72 13.41
C ASP A 168 13.54 10.36 12.41
N ARG A 169 12.32 10.57 12.88
CA ARG A 169 11.31 11.37 12.20
C ARG A 169 11.71 12.84 12.29
N LEU A 170 11.53 13.60 11.20
CA LEU A 170 11.93 15.01 11.16
C LEU A 170 11.07 15.91 12.05
N TYR A 171 9.81 15.54 12.26
CA TYR A 171 8.86 16.33 13.05
C TYR A 171 9.28 16.54 14.51
N ASP A 172 9.80 15.51 15.17
CA ASP A 172 10.07 15.47 16.60
C ASP A 172 11.43 14.84 16.96
N GLU A 173 12.28 14.64 15.96
CA GLU A 173 13.65 14.11 16.10
C GLU A 173 13.72 12.81 16.91
N SER A 174 12.67 11.98 16.79
CA SER A 174 12.52 10.75 17.55
C SER A 174 12.45 9.54 16.61
N SER A 175 13.07 8.42 17.01
CA SER A 175 13.08 7.17 16.22
C SER A 175 11.94 6.21 16.62
N HIS A 176 11.53 6.24 17.88
CA HIS A 176 10.61 5.26 18.43
C HIS A 176 9.86 5.76 19.67
N VAL A 177 8.79 5.04 19.99
CA VAL A 177 7.98 5.22 21.19
C VAL A 177 7.68 3.87 21.82
N THR A 178 7.49 3.84 23.13
CA THR A 178 7.00 2.67 23.85
C THR A 178 5.79 3.01 24.71
N GLY A 179 4.93 2.03 24.91
CA GLY A 179 3.74 2.15 25.74
C GLY A 179 3.52 0.87 26.52
N PHE A 180 3.21 0.97 27.80
CA PHE A 180 2.95 -0.19 28.65
C PHE A 180 1.49 -0.28 29.02
N ASP A 181 0.95 -1.48 28.93
CA ASP A 181 -0.41 -1.81 29.33
C ASP A 181 -0.40 -2.89 30.40
N LYS A 182 -1.05 -2.61 31.53
CA LYS A 182 -1.40 -3.66 32.48
C LYS A 182 -2.43 -4.59 31.83
N LYS A 183 -2.57 -5.79 32.38
CA LYS A 183 -3.56 -6.76 31.90
C LYS A 183 -4.96 -6.13 31.82
N GLY A 184 -5.51 -6.08 30.61
CA GLY A 184 -6.83 -5.53 30.33
C GLY A 184 -6.91 -4.00 30.18
N THR A 185 -5.78 -3.29 30.15
CA THR A 185 -5.72 -1.87 29.81
C THR A 185 -5.17 -1.67 28.40
N ASN A 186 -5.46 -0.52 27.79
CA ASN A 186 -5.11 -0.22 26.39
C ASN A 186 -4.48 1.18 26.22
N ALA A 187 -4.18 1.89 27.31
CA ALA A 187 -3.70 3.26 27.23
C ALA A 187 -2.30 3.34 26.59
N GLY A 188 -1.44 2.36 26.87
CA GLY A 188 -0.11 2.25 26.25
C GLY A 188 -0.22 2.00 24.75
N ARG A 189 -1.09 1.09 24.33
CA ARG A 189 -1.42 0.85 22.92
C ARG A 189 -1.88 2.12 22.23
N ASP A 190 -2.90 2.78 22.78
CA ASP A 190 -3.54 3.92 22.10
C ASP A 190 -2.58 5.11 22.00
N TYR A 191 -1.71 5.30 22.99
CA TYR A 191 -0.60 6.26 22.94
C TYR A 191 0.38 5.92 21.81
N VAL A 192 0.88 4.69 21.75
CA VAL A 192 1.83 4.25 20.70
C VAL A 192 1.24 4.39 19.30
N PHE A 193 -0.03 4.03 19.10
CA PHE A 193 -0.71 4.21 17.81
C PHE A 193 -0.83 5.68 17.43
N THR A 194 -1.18 6.55 18.38
CA THR A 194 -1.31 7.99 18.14
C THR A 194 0.03 8.60 17.77
N GLU A 195 1.09 8.32 18.52
CA GLU A 195 2.44 8.85 18.25
C GLU A 195 3.02 8.33 16.94
N THR A 196 2.70 7.09 16.55
CA THR A 196 3.30 6.42 15.39
C THR A 196 2.51 6.63 14.09
N PHE A 197 1.17 6.66 14.16
CA PHE A 197 0.28 6.77 13.00
C PHE A 197 -0.63 7.99 12.99
N GLY A 198 -0.69 8.78 14.07
CA GLY A 198 -1.51 9.98 14.16
C GLY A 198 -2.98 9.63 14.29
N LYS A 199 -3.27 8.38 14.66
CA LYS A 199 -4.59 7.77 14.76
C LYS A 199 -4.64 6.93 16.03
N THR A 200 -5.80 6.90 16.67
CA THR A 200 -6.07 5.91 17.71
C THR A 200 -6.09 4.51 17.10
N PHE A 201 -6.00 3.47 17.94
CA PHE A 201 -6.11 2.09 17.49
C PHE A 201 -7.40 1.84 16.69
N ASP A 202 -8.55 2.31 17.21
CA ASP A 202 -9.84 2.07 16.56
C ASP A 202 -9.98 2.77 15.20
N GLU A 203 -9.40 3.97 15.06
CA GLU A 203 -9.35 4.67 13.77
C GLU A 203 -8.42 3.96 12.78
N PHE A 204 -7.25 3.52 13.25
CA PHE A 204 -6.31 2.77 12.42
C PHE A 204 -6.94 1.48 11.89
N ILE A 205 -7.67 0.74 12.73
CA ILE A 205 -8.31 -0.52 12.34
C ILE A 205 -9.44 -0.30 11.32
N LYS A 206 -10.16 0.82 11.37
CA LYS A 206 -11.17 1.15 10.35
C LYS A 206 -10.57 1.40 8.97
N ASP A 207 -9.35 1.91 8.93
CA ASP A 207 -8.62 2.23 7.71
C ASP A 207 -7.69 1.08 7.26
N LEU A 208 -7.75 -0.08 7.91
CA LEU A 208 -6.87 -1.21 7.64
C LEU A 208 -7.14 -1.82 6.26
N ASP A 209 -6.06 -2.13 5.53
CA ASP A 209 -6.10 -2.90 4.27
C ASP A 209 -6.83 -2.21 3.10
N GLN A 210 -6.78 -0.88 3.01
CA GLN A 210 -7.05 -0.20 1.74
C GLN A 210 -5.98 -0.58 0.69
N GLU A 211 -6.37 -0.72 -0.59
CA GLU A 211 -5.51 -1.31 -1.64
C GLU A 211 -4.11 -0.68 -1.75
N PHE A 212 -3.10 -1.51 -2.03
CA PHE A 212 -1.74 -1.05 -2.28
C PHE A 212 -1.67 -0.19 -3.56
N GLU A 213 -1.45 1.11 -3.42
CA GLU A 213 -1.02 1.96 -4.53
C GLU A 213 0.44 1.62 -4.88
N MET A 214 0.62 0.68 -5.82
CA MET A 214 1.93 0.29 -6.33
C MET A 214 2.21 0.91 -7.69
N GLU A 215 3.43 1.37 -7.93
CA GLU A 215 3.83 1.82 -9.27
C GLU A 215 3.75 0.68 -10.29
N GLU A 216 3.20 0.97 -11.46
CA GLU A 216 3.23 0.03 -12.60
C GLU A 216 4.62 -0.04 -13.24
N ASP A 217 5.00 -1.24 -13.71
CA ASP A 217 6.22 -1.42 -14.50
C ASP A 217 6.08 -0.81 -15.90
N LYS A 218 6.53 0.45 -16.06
CA LYS A 218 6.55 1.19 -17.33
C LYS A 218 7.51 0.62 -18.39
N LYS A 219 8.38 -0.34 -18.03
CA LYS A 219 9.38 -0.94 -18.93
C LYS A 219 9.24 -2.46 -18.95
N ALA A 220 8.12 -2.95 -19.48
CA ALA A 220 7.96 -4.35 -19.82
C ALA A 220 9.07 -4.80 -20.79
N MET A 221 9.43 -6.09 -20.76
CA MET A 221 10.35 -6.68 -21.75
C MET A 221 9.91 -6.31 -23.18
N PRO A 222 10.84 -5.98 -24.09
CA PRO A 222 10.48 -5.64 -25.47
C PRO A 222 9.71 -6.83 -26.09
N GLY A 223 8.45 -6.58 -26.44
CA GLY A 223 7.54 -7.59 -27.00
C GLY A 223 6.20 -7.77 -26.26
N LYS A 224 5.95 -7.10 -25.13
CA LYS A 224 4.62 -7.14 -24.48
C LYS A 224 4.19 -5.76 -24.00
N THR A 225 3.73 -4.94 -24.94
CA THR A 225 2.97 -3.71 -24.67
C THR A 225 1.73 -4.07 -23.87
N SER A 226 1.65 -3.64 -22.60
CA SER A 226 0.39 -3.65 -21.86
C SER A 226 -0.50 -2.57 -22.46
N LYS A 227 -1.38 -2.97 -23.37
CA LYS A 227 -2.55 -2.17 -23.72
C LYS A 227 -3.30 -1.92 -22.40
N LYS A 228 -3.46 -0.65 -21.99
CA LYS A 228 -4.40 -0.31 -20.91
C LYS A 228 -5.75 -0.86 -21.34
N GLU A 229 -6.30 -1.82 -20.60
CA GLU A 229 -7.62 -2.36 -20.90
C GLU A 229 -8.65 -1.31 -20.48
N VAL A 230 -9.55 -0.95 -21.40
CA VAL A 230 -10.59 0.04 -21.17
C VAL A 230 -11.67 -0.62 -20.32
N THR A 231 -11.90 -0.10 -19.11
CA THR A 231 -12.90 -0.64 -18.18
C THR A 231 -14.27 0.01 -18.37
N ARG A 232 -14.33 1.21 -18.97
CA ARG A 232 -15.59 1.91 -19.23
C ARG A 232 -15.50 2.88 -20.40
N VAL A 233 -16.59 2.99 -21.15
CA VAL A 233 -16.86 4.05 -22.14
C VAL A 233 -18.19 4.70 -21.76
N SER A 234 -18.28 6.03 -21.85
CA SER A 234 -19.52 6.77 -21.61
C SER A 234 -19.67 7.90 -22.62
N LEU A 235 -20.76 7.94 -23.36
CA LEU A 235 -21.13 9.07 -24.20
C LEU A 235 -21.64 10.23 -23.33
N SER A 236 -21.33 11.46 -23.75
CA SER A 236 -21.68 12.67 -23.00
C SER A 236 -23.19 12.95 -22.94
N LYS A 237 -23.97 12.34 -23.84
CA LYS A 237 -25.43 12.47 -23.90
C LYS A 237 -26.08 11.12 -24.30
N PRO A 238 -27.29 10.81 -23.81
CA PRO A 238 -28.02 9.59 -24.18
C PRO A 238 -28.77 9.69 -25.53
N SER A 239 -29.01 10.91 -26.03
CA SER A 239 -29.65 11.15 -27.33
C SER A 239 -29.31 12.54 -27.87
N THR A 240 -29.38 12.72 -29.19
CA THR A 240 -29.32 14.04 -29.83
C THR A 240 -30.29 14.17 -31.00
N THR A 241 -30.58 15.42 -31.40
CA THR A 241 -31.46 15.75 -32.53
C THR A 241 -30.73 16.71 -33.47
N ILE A 242 -30.58 16.31 -34.74
CA ILE A 242 -29.83 17.06 -35.75
C ILE A 242 -30.80 17.43 -36.88
N LYS A 243 -30.70 18.65 -37.44
CA LYS A 243 -31.49 19.01 -38.63
C LYS A 243 -30.84 18.43 -39.88
N GLN A 244 -31.65 18.05 -40.88
CA GLN A 244 -31.13 17.53 -42.14
C GLN A 244 -30.12 18.50 -42.78
N GLY A 245 -28.94 17.99 -43.13
CA GLY A 245 -27.82 18.75 -43.70
C GLY A 245 -26.84 19.35 -42.67
N GLU A 246 -27.13 19.26 -41.38
CA GLU A 246 -26.25 19.73 -40.30
C GLU A 246 -25.37 18.58 -39.76
N THR A 247 -24.33 18.97 -39.01
CA THR A 247 -23.43 18.04 -38.34
C THR A 247 -23.35 18.31 -36.83
N GLU A 248 -23.09 17.28 -36.03
CA GLU A 248 -22.84 17.41 -34.59
C GLU A 248 -21.66 16.55 -34.17
N GLN A 249 -20.78 17.10 -33.33
CA GLN A 249 -19.65 16.37 -32.76
C GLN A 249 -20.07 15.64 -31.48
N LEU A 250 -19.92 14.32 -31.48
CA LEU A 250 -20.06 13.49 -30.28
C LEU A 250 -18.77 13.52 -29.45
N SER A 251 -18.94 13.42 -28.14
CA SER A 251 -17.82 13.26 -27.20
C SER A 251 -18.10 12.08 -26.26
N ALA A 252 -17.10 11.21 -26.10
CA ALA A 252 -17.12 10.09 -25.19
C ALA A 252 -15.92 10.17 -24.25
N THR A 253 -16.11 9.74 -23.00
CA THR A 253 -15.06 9.61 -22.00
C THR A 253 -14.74 8.14 -21.75
N THR A 254 -13.48 7.83 -21.46
CA THR A 254 -13.02 6.46 -21.19
C THR A 254 -12.41 6.36 -19.80
N GLU A 255 -12.49 5.18 -19.19
CA GLU A 255 -11.74 4.83 -17.99
C GLU A 255 -10.81 3.66 -18.31
N PRO A 256 -9.48 3.79 -18.15
CA PRO A 256 -8.74 5.03 -17.81
C PRO A 256 -8.90 6.14 -18.88
N GLU A 257 -8.64 7.39 -18.51
CA GLU A 257 -8.72 8.55 -19.44
C GLU A 257 -7.73 8.42 -20.62
N ASP A 258 -7.99 9.17 -21.70
CA ASP A 258 -7.20 9.25 -22.93
C ASP A 258 -7.04 7.93 -23.73
N GLN A 259 -8.08 7.09 -23.78
CA GLN A 259 -8.10 5.90 -24.65
C GLN A 259 -8.73 6.23 -26.02
N PRO A 260 -8.25 5.64 -27.13
CA PRO A 260 -8.81 5.87 -28.45
C PRO A 260 -10.24 5.32 -28.52
N VAL A 261 -11.19 6.15 -28.93
CA VAL A 261 -12.60 5.78 -29.14
C VAL A 261 -12.89 5.86 -30.64
N THR A 262 -13.57 4.84 -31.17
CA THR A 262 -14.08 4.82 -32.55
C THR A 262 -15.60 4.85 -32.53
N TYR A 263 -16.20 5.57 -33.49
CA TYR A 263 -17.65 5.68 -33.64
C TYR A 263 -18.10 4.98 -34.92
N GLU A 264 -19.24 4.30 -34.84
CA GLU A 264 -19.86 3.61 -35.98
C GLU A 264 -21.38 3.75 -35.91
N VAL A 265 -22.03 3.89 -37.07
CA VAL A 265 -23.49 3.82 -37.16
C VAL A 265 -23.90 2.36 -37.11
N THR A 266 -24.60 1.96 -36.06
CA THR A 266 -25.08 0.57 -35.93
C THR A 266 -26.49 0.38 -36.47
N GLU A 267 -27.27 1.46 -36.56
CA GLU A 267 -28.61 1.46 -37.15
C GLU A 267 -28.87 2.78 -37.88
N GLY A 268 -29.53 2.73 -39.04
CA GLY A 268 -29.97 3.91 -39.77
C GLY A 268 -28.89 4.61 -40.61
N GLU A 269 -27.98 3.85 -41.22
CA GLU A 269 -26.94 4.35 -42.15
C GLU A 269 -27.53 5.16 -43.32
N GLU A 270 -28.79 4.93 -43.69
CA GLU A 270 -29.49 5.72 -44.70
C GLU A 270 -29.84 7.16 -44.23
N TYR A 271 -29.91 7.40 -42.91
CA TYR A 271 -30.30 8.67 -42.30
C TYR A 271 -29.10 9.49 -41.81
N ILE A 272 -28.07 8.81 -41.28
CA ILE A 272 -26.92 9.44 -40.65
C ILE A 272 -25.61 8.77 -41.09
N GLU A 273 -24.54 9.55 -41.08
CA GLU A 273 -23.16 9.08 -41.27
C GLU A 273 -22.32 9.56 -40.09
N VAL A 274 -21.36 8.77 -39.59
CA VAL A 274 -20.45 9.19 -38.52
C VAL A 274 -19.01 8.97 -38.94
N THR A 275 -18.13 9.94 -38.67
CA THR A 275 -16.70 9.74 -38.86
C THR A 275 -16.10 8.95 -37.69
N PRO A 276 -14.94 8.29 -37.86
CA PRO A 276 -14.24 7.62 -36.76
C PRO A 276 -13.92 8.52 -35.56
N GLU A 277 -13.86 9.84 -35.76
CA GLU A 277 -13.66 10.86 -34.73
C GLU A 277 -14.96 11.33 -34.05
N GLY A 278 -16.12 10.78 -34.42
CA GLY A 278 -17.41 11.06 -33.78
C GLY A 278 -18.18 12.24 -34.35
N LEU A 279 -17.87 12.72 -35.56
CA LEU A 279 -18.66 13.75 -36.23
C LEU A 279 -19.83 13.11 -36.97
N VAL A 280 -21.06 13.35 -36.50
CA VAL A 280 -22.29 12.82 -37.10
C VAL A 280 -22.85 13.81 -38.11
N THR A 281 -23.17 13.34 -39.31
CA THR A 281 -23.80 14.09 -40.42
C THR A 281 -25.20 13.58 -40.68
N ALA A 282 -26.19 14.47 -40.72
CA ALA A 282 -27.59 14.12 -40.95
C ALA A 282 -27.96 14.20 -42.44
N ASN A 283 -28.14 13.04 -43.08
CA ASN A 283 -28.40 12.92 -44.52
C ASN A 283 -29.91 12.95 -44.86
N GLN A 284 -30.73 12.18 -44.12
CA GLN A 284 -32.17 12.05 -44.36
C GLN A 284 -32.96 12.05 -43.06
N VAL A 285 -34.20 12.54 -43.10
CA VAL A 285 -35.12 12.51 -41.95
C VAL A 285 -35.38 11.07 -41.54
N GLY A 286 -35.10 10.75 -40.27
CA GLY A 286 -35.20 9.40 -39.74
C GLY A 286 -34.50 9.28 -38.39
N ARG A 287 -34.24 8.04 -37.96
CA ARG A 287 -33.61 7.73 -36.68
C ARG A 287 -32.43 6.80 -36.93
N GLY A 288 -31.30 7.10 -36.30
CA GLY A 288 -30.13 6.24 -36.31
C GLY A 288 -29.52 6.09 -34.92
N VAL A 289 -28.64 5.10 -34.78
CA VAL A 289 -27.94 4.79 -33.55
C VAL A 289 -26.45 4.80 -33.83
N VAL A 290 -25.70 5.55 -33.03
CA VAL A 290 -24.24 5.57 -33.09
C VAL A 290 -23.68 4.86 -31.88
N THR A 291 -22.75 3.93 -32.11
CA THR A 291 -22.05 3.20 -31.07
C THR A 291 -20.62 3.72 -30.96
N ALA A 292 -20.23 4.14 -29.75
CA ALA A 292 -18.86 4.50 -29.41
C ALA A 292 -18.18 3.28 -28.77
N THR A 293 -17.07 2.83 -29.37
CA THR A 293 -16.34 1.63 -28.92
C THR A 293 -14.91 1.99 -28.54
N SER A 294 -14.43 1.47 -27.40
CA SER A 294 -13.03 1.54 -27.01
C SER A 294 -12.62 0.26 -26.29
N GLY A 295 -11.66 -0.47 -26.87
CA GLY A 295 -11.32 -1.81 -26.37
C GLY A 295 -12.50 -2.77 -26.51
N ASP A 296 -12.87 -3.43 -25.41
CA ASP A 296 -14.00 -4.38 -25.33
C ASP A 296 -15.28 -3.74 -24.75
N GLN A 297 -15.26 -2.42 -24.53
CA GLN A 297 -16.40 -1.67 -23.98
C GLN A 297 -17.02 -0.79 -25.06
N SER A 298 -18.33 -0.64 -25.00
CA SER A 298 -19.09 0.23 -25.89
C SER A 298 -20.23 0.93 -25.16
N ASP A 299 -20.63 2.07 -25.70
CA ASP A 299 -21.81 2.81 -25.29
C ASP A 299 -22.55 3.32 -26.54
N THR A 300 -23.85 3.57 -26.45
CA THR A 300 -24.71 3.89 -27.60
C THR A 300 -25.47 5.18 -27.41
N ILE A 301 -25.60 5.98 -28.47
CA ILE A 301 -26.41 7.19 -28.51
C ILE A 301 -27.44 7.14 -29.64
N ASN A 302 -28.66 7.58 -29.33
CA ASN A 302 -29.73 7.73 -30.32
C ASN A 302 -29.66 9.09 -31.02
N VAL A 303 -29.75 9.10 -32.35
CA VAL A 303 -29.74 10.31 -33.18
C VAL A 303 -31.06 10.42 -33.94
N GLU A 304 -31.79 11.52 -33.76
CA GLU A 304 -33.01 11.81 -34.51
C GLU A 304 -32.76 12.94 -35.52
N VAL A 305 -33.01 12.67 -36.80
CA VAL A 305 -32.88 13.67 -37.87
C VAL A 305 -34.23 14.32 -38.12
N THR A 306 -34.28 15.65 -37.98
CA THR A 306 -35.49 16.45 -38.21
C THR A 306 -35.40 17.25 -39.49
N SER A 307 -36.55 17.53 -40.11
CA SER A 307 -36.62 18.36 -41.33
C SER A 307 -36.10 19.76 -41.07
N ASN A 308 -35.32 20.31 -42.02
CA ASN A 308 -34.87 21.71 -41.98
C ASN A 308 -35.90 22.68 -42.59
N PHE A 309 -37.10 22.20 -42.96
CA PHE A 309 -38.19 23.05 -43.42
C PHE A 309 -39.02 23.56 -42.24
N GLU A 310 -38.94 24.87 -41.96
CA GLU A 310 -40.00 25.57 -41.25
C GLU A 310 -41.23 25.60 -42.18
N MET A 311 -42.37 25.07 -41.69
CA MET A 311 -43.68 25.25 -42.33
C MET A 311 -44.22 26.66 -42.09
#